data_AF-J1GTZ1-F1
#
_entry.id   AF-J1GTZ1-F1
#
_cell.length_a   1.000
_cell.length_b   1.000
_cell.length_c   1.000
_cell.angle_alpha   90.00
_cell.angle_beta   90.00
_cell.angle_gamma   90.00
#
_symmetry.space_group_name_H-M   'P 1'
#
loop_
_entity.id
_entity.type
_entity.pdbx_description
1 polymer ?
#
loop_
_entity_poly.entity_id
_entity_poly.type
_entity_poly.pdbx_seq_one_letter_code
_entity_poly.pdbx_strand_id
1 'polypeptide(L)'
;MASDPLRGLGTRRATAPSGGGRPPRPVRSVGSSDPLAARAAELHAKALEADAVAAQYRAERDELIDRLRADEPKRWSYTALAQALGCSRELIAQIVRRRR
;
A
#
# COMPACT_ATOMS: atom_id res chain seq x y z
N MET A 1 38.51 23.98 -7.60
CA MET A 1 37.94 25.35 -7.57
C MET A 1 36.44 25.19 -7.65
N ALA A 2 35.80 25.26 -6.48
CA ALA A 2 34.37 25.04 -6.26
C ALA A 2 33.60 26.37 -6.33
N SER A 3 32.36 26.35 -6.80
CA SER A 3 31.35 27.39 -6.62
C SER A 3 29.99 26.75 -6.96
N ASP A 4 29.37 26.07 -6.00
CA ASP A 4 28.38 26.57 -5.02
C ASP A 4 27.01 26.93 -5.64
N PRO A 5 25.95 26.14 -5.37
CA PRO A 5 24.63 26.28 -5.96
C PRO A 5 23.62 27.03 -5.07
N LEU A 6 24.00 28.10 -4.33
CA LEU A 6 23.04 28.88 -3.52
C LEU A 6 23.35 30.39 -3.49
N ARG A 7 23.26 31.08 -4.63
CA ARG A 7 23.41 32.55 -4.67
C ARG A 7 22.28 33.22 -5.44
N GLY A 8 21.26 33.65 -4.72
CA GLY A 8 20.22 34.53 -5.28
C GLY A 8 18.92 34.54 -4.50
N LEU A 9 18.98 34.87 -3.21
CA LEU A 9 17.82 35.35 -2.45
C LEU A 9 17.31 36.65 -3.09
N GLY A 10 16.52 36.49 -4.15
CA GLY A 10 15.72 37.54 -4.75
C GLY A 10 14.57 37.88 -3.81
N THR A 11 14.68 39.07 -3.20
CA THR A 11 13.69 39.70 -2.35
C THR A 11 12.26 39.51 -2.86
N ARG A 12 11.42 38.99 -1.96
CA ARG A 12 9.97 38.85 -2.11
C ARG A 12 9.37 40.18 -2.59
N ARG A 13 8.95 40.25 -3.85
CA ARG A 13 8.00 41.29 -4.26
C ARG A 13 6.62 40.80 -3.83
N ALA A 14 6.19 41.23 -2.66
CA ALA A 14 4.81 41.16 -2.24
C ALA A 14 3.99 42.03 -3.21
N THR A 15 3.46 41.42 -4.26
CA THR A 15 2.34 42.00 -5.00
C THR A 15 1.11 41.84 -4.12
N ALA A 16 0.72 42.92 -3.47
CA ALA A 16 -0.60 43.03 -2.85
C ALA A 16 -1.68 42.75 -3.91
N PRO A 17 -2.59 41.79 -3.71
CA PRO A 17 -3.81 41.78 -4.49
C PRO A 17 -4.72 42.89 -3.95
N SER A 18 -4.84 43.94 -4.76
CA SER A 18 -5.88 44.97 -4.64
C SER A 18 -7.22 44.31 -4.38
N GLY A 19 -7.94 44.85 -3.40
CA GLY A 19 -9.27 44.43 -2.98
C GLY A 19 -10.22 44.26 -4.16
N GLY A 20 -10.66 43.02 -4.36
CA GLY A 20 -11.81 42.65 -5.15
C GLY A 20 -12.41 41.44 -4.47
N GLY A 21 -13.44 41.67 -3.64
CA GLY A 21 -14.11 40.65 -2.85
C GLY A 21 -14.60 39.50 -3.73
N ARG A 22 -13.81 38.42 -3.81
CA ARG A 22 -14.29 37.13 -4.25
C ARG A 22 -14.26 36.23 -3.02
N PRO A 23 -15.42 35.77 -2.51
CA PRO A 23 -15.39 34.81 -1.42
C PRO A 23 -14.57 33.59 -1.87
N PRO A 24 -13.82 32.94 -0.96
CA PRO A 24 -13.18 31.67 -1.28
C PRO A 24 -14.28 30.75 -1.82
N ARG A 25 -14.11 30.26 -3.06
CA ARG A 25 -15.03 29.27 -3.59
C ARG A 25 -15.04 28.12 -2.59
N PRO A 26 -16.20 27.64 -2.12
CA PRO A 26 -16.23 26.45 -1.30
C PRO A 26 -15.51 25.38 -2.12
N VAL A 27 -14.39 24.88 -1.59
CA VAL A 27 -13.84 23.61 -2.05
C VAL A 27 -14.96 22.63 -1.77
N ARG A 28 -15.76 22.34 -2.81
CA ARG A 28 -16.78 21.31 -2.71
C ARG A 28 -16.01 20.09 -2.24
N SER A 29 -16.36 19.56 -1.07
CA SER A 29 -16.04 18.17 -0.81
C SER A 29 -16.51 17.45 -2.06
N VAL A 30 -15.61 16.74 -2.74
CA VAL A 30 -15.97 15.89 -3.87
C VAL A 30 -16.65 14.64 -3.27
N GLY A 31 -17.68 14.86 -2.46
CA GLY A 31 -18.76 13.92 -2.31
C GLY A 31 -19.49 14.00 -3.62
N SER A 32 -19.17 13.06 -4.51
CA SER A 32 -19.92 12.89 -5.74
C SER A 32 -21.41 12.93 -5.43
N SER A 33 -22.14 13.90 -5.98
CA SER A 33 -23.61 13.89 -5.94
C SER A 33 -24.20 12.79 -6.82
N ASP A 34 -23.35 12.08 -7.59
CA ASP A 34 -23.72 10.89 -8.34
C ASP A 34 -23.72 9.66 -7.41
N PRO A 35 -24.88 8.99 -7.22
CA PRO A 35 -25.00 7.80 -6.39
C PRO A 35 -24.13 6.62 -6.86
N LEU A 36 -23.79 6.53 -8.15
CA LEU A 36 -22.91 5.48 -8.68
C LEU A 36 -21.48 5.66 -8.18
N ALA A 37 -20.98 6.89 -8.18
CA ALA A 37 -19.64 7.17 -7.69
C ALA A 37 -19.55 7.06 -6.16
N ALA A 38 -20.61 7.41 -5.42
CA ALA A 38 -20.70 7.10 -3.98
C ALA A 38 -20.62 5.59 -3.73
N ARG A 39 -21.39 4.80 -4.50
CA ARG A 39 -21.35 3.34 -4.40
C ARG A 39 -20.00 2.74 -4.78
N ALA A 40 -19.34 3.26 -5.81
CA ALA A 40 -17.99 2.83 -6.18
C ALA A 40 -16.98 3.11 -5.07
N ALA A 41 -17.05 4.27 -4.41
CA ALA A 41 -16.20 4.59 -3.27
C ALA A 41 -16.43 3.65 -2.08
N GLU A 42 -17.68 3.31 -1.75
CA GLU A 42 -18.01 2.32 -0.72
C GLU A 42 -17.42 0.94 -1.03
N LEU A 43 -17.58 0.46 -2.27
CA LEU A 43 -17.04 -0.84 -2.68
C LEU A 43 -15.52 -0.85 -2.66
N HIS A 44 -14.88 0.26 -3.05
CA HIS A 44 -13.44 0.41 -2.95
C HIS A 44 -12.95 0.35 -1.50
N ALA A 45 -13.62 1.05 -0.57
CA ALA A 45 -13.29 0.97 0.85
C ALA A 45 -13.39 -0.48 1.38
N LYS A 46 -14.47 -1.19 1.04
CA LYS A 46 -14.66 -2.61 1.41
C LYS A 46 -13.58 -3.52 0.82
N ALA A 47 -13.16 -3.27 -0.42
CA ALA A 47 -12.09 -4.03 -1.04
C ALA A 47 -10.76 -3.79 -0.31
N LEU A 48 -10.44 -2.55 0.06
CA LEU A 48 -9.24 -2.23 0.85
C LEU A 48 -9.25 -2.90 2.23
N GLU A 49 -10.41 -2.92 2.90
CA GLU A 49 -10.57 -3.63 4.18
C GLU A 49 -10.35 -5.14 4.01
N ALA A 50 -10.95 -5.74 2.98
CA ALA A 50 -10.76 -7.15 2.66
C ALA A 50 -9.29 -7.46 2.30
N ASP A 51 -8.63 -6.58 1.56
CA ASP A 51 -7.22 -6.71 1.20
C ASP A 51 -6.32 -6.61 2.43
N ALA A 52 -6.63 -5.72 3.38
CA ALA A 52 -5.90 -5.60 4.63
C ALA A 52 -6.01 -6.89 5.47
N VAL A 53 -7.22 -7.47 5.58
CA VAL A 53 -7.43 -8.75 6.26
C VAL A 53 -6.73 -9.89 5.52
N ALA A 54 -6.83 -9.94 4.19
CA ALA A 54 -6.14 -10.93 3.38
C ALA A 54 -4.61 -10.80 3.48
N ALA A 55 -4.07 -9.60 3.68
CA ALA A 55 -2.65 -9.38 3.91
C ALA A 55 -2.20 -9.93 5.28
N GLN A 56 -3.02 -9.76 6.33
CA GLN A 56 -2.76 -10.34 7.65
C GLN A 56 -2.72 -11.87 7.58
N TYR A 57 -3.72 -12.51 6.97
CA TYR A 57 -3.74 -13.97 6.82
C TYR A 57 -2.57 -14.50 6.00
N ARG A 58 -2.15 -13.77 4.96
CA ARG A 58 -0.95 -14.12 4.19
C ARG A 58 0.31 -14.04 5.05
N ALA A 59 0.45 -12.99 5.86
CA ALA A 59 1.59 -12.83 6.76
C ALA A 59 1.67 -13.97 7.80
N GLU A 60 0.54 -14.31 8.42
CA GLU A 60 0.44 -15.39 9.40
C GLU A 60 0.74 -16.76 8.77
N ARG A 61 0.13 -17.06 7.62
CA ARG A 61 0.44 -18.29 6.86
C ARG A 61 1.93 -18.40 6.56
N ASP A 62 2.53 -17.32 6.10
CA ASP A 62 3.94 -17.31 5.73
C ASP A 62 4.85 -17.56 6.96
N GLU A 63 4.49 -17.03 8.14
CA GLU A 63 5.18 -17.34 9.41
C GLU A 63 5.06 -18.82 9.80
N LEU A 64 3.87 -19.41 9.63
CA LEU A 64 3.66 -20.82 9.90
C LEU A 64 4.47 -21.72 8.95
N ILE A 65 4.54 -21.36 7.66
CA ILE A 65 5.36 -22.08 6.66
C ILE A 65 6.84 -22.05 7.07
N ASP A 66 7.35 -20.89 7.50
CA ASP A 66 8.74 -20.80 7.94
C ASP A 66 9.00 -21.63 9.18
N ARG A 67 8.10 -21.58 10.17
CA ARG A 67 8.23 -22.37 11.41
C ARG A 67 8.25 -23.86 11.12
N LEU A 68 7.32 -24.36 10.29
CA LEU A 68 7.30 -25.76 9.86
C LEU A 68 8.62 -26.16 9.18
N ARG A 69 9.19 -25.27 8.36
CA ARG A 69 10.48 -25.51 7.68
C ARG A 69 11.67 -25.48 8.64
N ALA A 70 11.62 -24.65 9.68
CA ALA A 70 12.68 -24.55 10.69
C ALA A 70 12.67 -25.79 11.61
N ASP A 71 11.50 -26.23 12.05
CA ASP A 71 11.35 -27.32 13.03
C ASP A 71 11.67 -28.69 12.42
N GLU A 72 11.12 -29.00 11.24
CA GLU A 72 11.31 -30.31 10.60
C GLU A 72 11.63 -30.19 9.09
N PRO A 73 12.82 -29.71 8.71
CA PRO A 73 13.15 -29.45 7.30
C PRO A 73 13.17 -30.70 6.41
N LYS A 74 13.39 -31.90 6.99
CA LYS A 74 13.39 -33.18 6.28
C LYS A 74 11.97 -33.70 5.99
N ARG A 75 11.01 -33.41 6.89
CA ARG A 75 9.61 -33.80 6.76
C ARG A 75 8.85 -32.82 5.88
N TRP A 76 9.06 -31.53 6.10
CA TRP A 76 8.40 -30.46 5.36
C TRP A 76 9.21 -30.03 4.14
N SER A 77 9.17 -30.85 3.09
CA SER A 77 9.64 -30.46 1.76
C SER A 77 8.68 -29.46 1.10
N TYR A 78 9.16 -28.71 0.10
CA TYR A 78 8.31 -27.77 -0.66
C TYR A 78 7.05 -28.45 -1.23
N THR A 79 7.18 -29.68 -1.72
CA THR A 79 6.06 -30.45 -2.26
C THR A 79 5.10 -30.93 -1.18
N ALA A 80 5.61 -31.35 -0.01
CA ALA A 80 4.77 -31.79 1.10
C ALA A 80 3.91 -30.63 1.64
N LEU A 81 4.50 -29.45 1.79
CA LEU A 81 3.77 -28.24 2.20
C LEU A 81 2.73 -27.82 1.14
N ALA A 82 3.06 -27.92 -0.15
CA ALA A 82 2.14 -27.58 -1.24
C ALA A 82 0.87 -28.43 -1.19
N GLN A 83 1.05 -29.74 -1.01
CA GLN A 83 -0.05 -30.70 -0.91
C GLN A 83 -0.88 -30.49 0.36
N ALA A 84 -0.24 -30.27 1.51
CA ALA A 84 -0.95 -30.07 2.78
C ALA A 84 -1.79 -28.78 2.80
N LEU A 85 -1.30 -27.71 2.16
CA LEU A 85 -1.95 -26.40 2.14
C LEU A 85 -2.88 -26.19 0.94
N GLY A 86 -2.91 -27.13 -0.02
CA GLY A 86 -3.63 -26.96 -1.29
C GLY A 86 -3.09 -25.79 -2.14
N CYS A 87 -1.82 -25.45 -1.98
CA CYS A 87 -1.17 -24.32 -2.64
C CYS A 87 -0.16 -24.80 -3.68
N SER A 88 0.24 -23.92 -4.62
CA SER A 88 1.31 -24.26 -5.55
C SER A 88 2.66 -24.35 -4.84
N ARG A 89 3.54 -25.23 -5.35
CA ARG A 89 4.91 -25.37 -4.83
C ARG A 89 5.71 -24.09 -5.04
N GLU A 90 5.45 -23.41 -6.16
CA GLU A 90 6.08 -22.14 -6.54
C GLU A 90 5.76 -21.05 -5.53
N LEU A 91 4.52 -20.99 -5.04
CA LEU A 91 4.13 -20.03 -4.00
C LEU A 91 4.96 -20.24 -2.73
N ILE A 92 5.11 -21.48 -2.28
CA ILE A 92 5.90 -21.79 -1.08
C ILE A 92 7.37 -21.44 -1.28
N ALA A 93 7.92 -21.74 -2.45
CA ALA A 93 9.29 -21.37 -2.78
C ALA A 93 9.49 -19.84 -2.76
N GLN A 94 8.52 -19.06 -3.26
CA GLN A 94 8.56 -17.61 -3.21
C GLN A 94 8.49 -17.07 -1.78
N ILE A 95 7.59 -17.62 -0.94
CA ILE A 95 7.45 -17.23 0.47
C ILE A 95 8.76 -17.47 1.22
N VAL A 96 9.30 -18.69 1.14
CA VAL A 96 10.55 -19.07 1.83
C VAL A 96 11.74 -18.25 1.32
N ARG A 97 11.77 -17.91 0.02
CA ARG A 97 12.83 -17.06 -0.56
C ARG A 97 12.74 -15.60 -0.09
N ARG A 98 11.53 -15.04 0.01
CA ARG A 98 11.33 -13.64 0.41
C ARG A 98 11.75 -13.36 1.85
N ARG A 99 11.78 -14.40 2.69
CA ARG A 99 12.05 -14.30 4.13
C ARG A 99 13.46 -14.74 4.54
N ARG A 100 14.25 -15.28 3.61
CA ARG A 100 15.70 -15.44 3.75
C ARG A 100 16.42 -14.17 3.36
#